data_AF-A0A1V5GKC5-F1
#
_entry.id   AF-A0A1V5GKC5-F1
#
_cell.length_a   1.000
_cell.length_b   1.000
_cell.length_c   1.000
_cell.angle_alpha   90.00
_cell.angle_beta   90.00
_cell.angle_gamma   90.00
#
_symmetry.space_group_name_H-M   'P 1'
#
loop_
_entity.id
_entity.type
_entity.pdbx_description
1 polymer ?
#
loop_
_entity_poly.entity_id
_entity_poly.type
_entity_poly.pdbx_seq_one_letter_code
_entity_poly.pdbx_strand_id
1 'polypeptide(L)'
;MRNILKTISALAAAGALTLTGTVCNLPVGTNTTAVTAVAADDNNDDWIHAEGSKLYDMNGNQVWLTGANWFGMNCTENVPHGLYARDVDDMLSTIADHGINIIRFPVSTELLMSWMDGEPLPVSSVQASYNPPQDEVGEDGTVTPAGKYGNINREFVEADGKTLKDSYEIFKVIMKKCKKYGVKALIDVHSPASHNSGHNYNLWYYEPTAEDCGGMAVGHFSKKQITWDDWKDSITWLAEQYANDDTIIAYDLKNEPHGKRGYDGTTCPSNMAKWDNSTDKNNWKYSSEECAKSILKVNPHALILIEGIEQSPMFDRNSTWDTPDKFQPAKGEERWFGAWWGGNLRGVKDLPVLPDSGQIVYSPHDYGPSVYAQSWFDKDFSTETLLKDYWYDTWAYINDKDIAPLLIGEWGGHMDEGKNQKWMELLRDYMIDNHINHTFWCINPNSGDTGGLLDSTFMNWDKDKYALFEESLWQTTSGKYIGLDHQTALGENGLSLSQFYSSGEGSNINGGSGTSKGNSQPSVTNPPASSTTTTTVTTTTTTKPAETTTTITSQVVDGPGTEDILYGDANCDGTVDVSDAVIIMQSISNPSKYKLTEQGKANGDCSNTGDGITNADALAIQKYKLQLIDKLPV
;
A
#
# COMPACT_ATOMS: atom_id res chain seq x y z
N MET A 1 11.70 32.61 52.55
CA MET A 1 11.43 33.80 51.70
C MET A 1 12.71 34.15 50.96
N ARG A 2 12.64 34.53 49.66
CA ARG A 2 13.67 35.25 48.83
C ARG A 2 15.13 34.72 48.91
N ASN A 3 15.71 34.08 47.88
CA ASN A 3 16.14 34.60 46.55
C ASN A 3 17.00 35.89 46.67
N ILE A 4 18.10 36.12 45.95
CA ILE A 4 18.61 35.63 44.63
C ILE A 4 20.19 35.71 44.65
N LEU A 5 21.03 35.13 43.76
CA LEU A 5 21.33 35.60 42.39
C LEU A 5 22.10 34.55 41.50
N LYS A 6 23.35 34.81 41.07
CA LYS A 6 24.20 34.09 40.05
C LYS A 6 25.71 34.21 40.46
N THR A 7 26.76 33.64 39.84
CA THR A 7 27.05 33.44 38.40
C THR A 7 28.25 32.49 38.11
N ILE A 8 28.12 31.67 37.04
CA ILE A 8 29.10 31.04 36.10
C ILE A 8 30.61 30.94 36.48
N SER A 9 31.19 29.72 36.38
CA SER A 9 32.40 29.39 35.57
C SER A 9 32.64 27.87 35.51
N ALA A 10 33.31 27.38 34.46
CA ALA A 10 33.60 25.97 34.23
C ALA A 10 35.10 25.73 33.95
N LEU A 11 35.59 24.51 34.22
CA LEU A 11 36.76 23.94 33.55
C LEU A 11 36.75 22.40 33.64
N ALA A 12 37.30 21.74 32.64
CA ALA A 12 37.41 20.28 32.58
C ALA A 12 38.81 19.79 33.02
N ALA A 13 38.91 18.52 33.41
CA ALA A 13 40.18 17.84 33.68
C ALA A 13 40.09 16.34 33.35
N ALA A 14 40.42 15.97 32.10
CA ALA A 14 40.66 14.57 31.75
C ALA A 14 42.09 14.17 32.18
N GLY A 15 42.21 13.16 33.04
CA GLY A 15 43.49 12.68 33.56
C GLY A 15 43.91 11.36 32.93
N ALA A 16 44.61 11.40 31.79
CA ALA A 16 45.19 10.20 31.20
C ALA A 16 46.42 9.72 32.01
N LEU A 17 46.46 8.44 32.35
CA LEU A 17 47.68 7.79 32.86
C LEU A 17 48.18 6.78 31.81
N THR A 18 49.22 7.16 31.08
CA THR A 18 50.02 6.24 30.27
C THR A 18 51.18 5.69 31.09
N LEU A 19 51.29 4.36 31.19
CA LEU A 19 52.43 3.67 31.79
C LEU A 19 52.83 2.48 30.92
N THR A 20 53.92 2.64 30.18
CA THR A 20 54.54 1.58 29.37
C THR A 20 55.62 0.86 30.19
N GLY A 21 55.66 -0.48 30.13
CA GLY A 21 56.51 -1.27 31.04
C GLY A 21 56.55 -2.78 30.76
N THR A 22 56.88 -3.14 29.52
CA THR A 22 57.08 -4.51 28.97
C THR A 22 57.60 -5.60 29.93
N VAL A 23 56.98 -6.80 29.88
CA VAL A 23 57.60 -8.09 30.28
C VAL A 23 57.27 -9.16 29.21
N CYS A 24 58.11 -10.19 29.13
CA CYS A 24 58.34 -11.08 27.97
C CYS A 24 57.19 -11.99 27.48
N ASN A 25 57.34 -12.46 26.24
CA ASN A 25 56.44 -13.36 25.49
C ASN A 25 56.24 -14.76 26.11
N LEU A 26 55.01 -15.28 25.97
CA LEU A 26 54.72 -16.69 25.68
C LEU A 26 53.58 -16.76 24.65
N PRO A 27 53.72 -17.49 23.52
CA PRO A 27 52.66 -17.61 22.52
C PRO A 27 51.65 -18.70 22.91
N VAL A 28 50.63 -18.35 23.69
CA VAL A 28 49.43 -19.17 23.83
C VAL A 28 48.45 -18.78 22.73
N GLY A 29 48.27 -19.66 21.74
CA GLY A 29 47.37 -19.44 20.61
C GLY A 29 45.89 -19.59 20.98
N THR A 30 45.34 -18.62 21.70
CA THR A 30 43.88 -18.47 21.82
C THR A 30 43.35 -17.71 20.60
N ASN A 31 42.64 -18.41 19.72
CA ASN A 31 41.75 -17.76 18.76
C ASN A 31 40.53 -17.20 19.53
N THR A 32 40.74 -16.10 20.25
CA THR A 32 39.63 -15.24 20.68
C THR A 32 39.11 -14.56 19.43
N THR A 33 38.04 -15.11 18.85
CA THR A 33 37.15 -14.35 17.96
C THR A 33 36.82 -13.05 18.69
N ALA A 34 37.16 -11.92 18.08
CA ALA A 34 36.76 -10.64 18.62
C ALA A 34 35.23 -10.55 18.48
N VAL A 35 34.52 -10.86 19.56
CA VAL A 35 33.12 -10.47 19.69
C VAL A 35 33.12 -8.96 19.78
N THR A 36 33.05 -8.30 18.62
CA THR A 36 32.65 -6.91 18.54
C THR A 36 31.29 -6.83 19.22
N ALA A 37 31.27 -6.19 20.39
CA ALA A 37 30.01 -5.83 21.02
C ALA A 37 29.28 -4.93 20.02
N VAL A 38 28.20 -5.46 19.44
CA VAL A 38 27.25 -4.65 18.68
C VAL A 38 26.81 -3.52 19.61
N ALA A 39 26.66 -2.31 19.07
CA ALA A 39 26.09 -1.22 19.85
C ALA A 39 24.68 -1.62 20.32
N ALA A 40 24.17 -0.95 21.35
CA ALA A 40 22.73 -1.01 21.56
C ALA A 40 22.07 -0.24 20.42
N ASP A 41 21.31 -0.94 19.57
CA ASP A 41 20.27 -0.39 18.70
C ASP A 41 19.56 0.78 19.41
N ASP A 42 19.76 1.99 18.87
CA ASP A 42 19.11 3.21 19.32
C ASP A 42 17.95 3.62 18.41
N ASN A 43 17.53 2.71 17.51
CA ASN A 43 16.46 2.85 16.52
C ASN A 43 16.70 4.01 15.53
N ASN A 44 17.96 4.36 15.26
CA ASN A 44 18.33 5.46 14.38
C ASN A 44 19.53 5.16 13.44
N ASP A 45 19.98 3.91 13.32
CA ASP A 45 21.02 3.52 12.36
C ASP A 45 20.47 3.12 10.97
N ASP A 46 19.19 2.79 10.84
CA ASP A 46 18.61 2.31 9.57
C ASP A 46 17.97 3.40 8.69
N TRP A 47 18.23 4.69 8.97
CA TRP A 47 17.68 5.78 8.16
C TRP A 47 18.27 5.80 6.73
N ILE A 48 17.37 5.85 5.75
CA ILE A 48 17.67 5.79 4.31
C ILE A 48 17.59 7.19 3.69
N HIS A 49 18.44 7.48 2.70
CA HIS A 49 18.39 8.72 1.93
C HIS A 49 18.31 8.52 0.42
N ALA A 50 17.62 9.43 -0.25
CA ALA A 50 17.49 9.47 -1.70
C ALA A 50 18.62 10.30 -2.35
N GLU A 51 19.24 9.77 -3.40
CA GLU A 51 20.14 10.52 -4.27
C GLU A 51 20.09 10.01 -5.71
N GLY A 52 19.74 10.90 -6.64
CA GLY A 52 19.46 10.53 -8.04
C GLY A 52 18.34 9.49 -8.10
N SER A 53 18.49 8.49 -8.95
CA SER A 53 17.56 7.36 -9.10
C SER A 53 17.63 6.29 -7.99
N LYS A 54 18.42 6.49 -6.92
CA LYS A 54 18.81 5.42 -5.98
C LYS A 54 18.68 5.81 -4.50
N LEU A 55 18.53 4.79 -3.67
CA LEU A 55 18.44 4.90 -2.20
C LEU A 55 19.74 4.38 -1.57
N TYR A 56 20.13 4.98 -0.44
CA TYR A 56 21.37 4.67 0.27
C TYR A 56 21.18 4.68 1.80
N ASP A 57 21.93 3.84 2.51
CA ASP A 57 21.99 3.84 3.98
C ASP A 57 22.83 5.01 4.54
N MET A 58 22.92 5.14 5.87
CA MET A 58 23.75 6.17 6.52
C MET A 58 25.26 6.04 6.25
N ASN A 59 25.72 4.90 5.75
CA ASN A 59 27.12 4.59 5.44
C ASN A 59 27.46 4.85 3.95
N GLY A 60 26.47 5.16 3.12
CA GLY A 60 26.62 5.32 1.66
C GLY A 60 26.59 4.00 0.88
N ASN A 61 26.18 2.90 1.48
CA ASN A 61 25.87 1.67 0.76
C ASN A 61 24.51 1.80 0.04
N GLN A 62 24.34 1.18 -1.12
CA GLN A 62 23.05 1.18 -1.80
C GLN A 62 22.05 0.26 -1.10
N VAL A 63 20.76 0.57 -1.19
CA VAL A 63 19.67 -0.29 -0.69
C VAL A 63 18.63 -0.55 -1.77
N TRP A 64 17.86 -1.63 -1.60
CA TRP A 64 16.72 -1.95 -2.46
C TRP A 64 15.53 -2.37 -1.61
N LEU A 65 14.46 -1.58 -1.68
CA LEU A 65 13.19 -1.83 -0.99
C LEU A 65 12.38 -2.78 -1.88
N THR A 66 12.21 -4.03 -1.42
CA THR A 66 11.50 -5.09 -2.13
C THR A 66 10.50 -5.73 -1.18
N GLY A 67 9.22 -5.37 -1.35
CA GLY A 67 8.22 -5.63 -0.33
C GLY A 67 6.84 -6.03 -0.87
N ALA A 68 5.84 -5.98 0.02
CA ALA A 68 4.45 -6.26 -0.33
C ALA A 68 3.47 -5.48 0.56
N ASN A 69 2.24 -5.32 0.09
CA ASN A 69 1.21 -4.54 0.77
C ASN A 69 0.41 -5.45 1.73
N TRP A 70 0.19 -5.01 2.98
CA TRP A 70 -0.67 -5.72 3.96
C TRP A 70 -1.85 -4.82 4.38
N PHE A 71 -2.95 -4.91 3.64
CA PHE A 71 -4.09 -4.00 3.81
C PHE A 71 -5.05 -4.41 4.94
N GLY A 72 -5.84 -3.45 5.42
CA GLY A 72 -6.87 -3.65 6.45
C GLY A 72 -7.00 -2.52 7.48
N MET A 73 -5.95 -1.72 7.70
CA MET A 73 -6.03 -0.53 8.57
C MET A 73 -6.72 0.66 7.89
N ASN A 74 -6.91 0.58 6.57
CA ASN A 74 -7.79 1.46 5.77
C ASN A 74 -9.27 1.02 5.80
N CYS A 75 -9.54 -0.22 6.19
CA CYS A 75 -10.88 -0.81 6.24
C CYS A 75 -11.57 -0.49 7.58
N THR A 76 -12.85 -0.84 7.71
CA THR A 76 -13.60 -0.72 8.99
C THR A 76 -13.04 -1.58 10.12
N GLU A 77 -12.21 -2.54 9.77
CA GLU A 77 -11.51 -3.46 10.64
C GLU A 77 -10.42 -2.78 11.49
N ASN A 78 -9.87 -1.65 11.01
CA ASN A 78 -8.80 -0.86 11.65
C ASN A 78 -7.53 -1.66 12.01
N VAL A 79 -7.30 -2.80 11.37
CA VAL A 79 -6.20 -3.74 11.62
C VAL A 79 -5.89 -4.54 10.35
N PRO A 80 -4.64 -4.96 10.07
CA PRO A 80 -4.35 -5.75 8.87
C PRO A 80 -5.12 -7.07 8.84
N HIS A 81 -5.68 -7.44 7.69
CA HIS A 81 -6.53 -8.63 7.58
C HIS A 81 -5.75 -9.93 7.79
N GLY A 82 -6.47 -10.98 8.21
CA GLY A 82 -5.92 -12.32 8.45
C GLY A 82 -5.64 -12.65 9.91
N LEU A 83 -5.59 -11.64 10.79
CA LEU A 83 -5.32 -11.82 12.23
C LEU A 83 -6.53 -12.39 13.01
N TYR A 84 -7.64 -12.69 12.34
CA TYR A 84 -8.69 -13.60 12.83
C TYR A 84 -8.31 -15.08 12.71
N ALA A 85 -7.42 -15.44 11.78
CA ALA A 85 -6.97 -16.80 11.54
C ALA A 85 -5.58 -17.06 12.14
N ARG A 86 -4.65 -16.11 11.97
CA ARG A 86 -3.22 -16.29 12.19
C ARG A 86 -2.67 -15.43 13.33
N ASP A 87 -1.58 -15.90 13.96
CA ASP A 87 -0.83 -15.13 14.94
C ASP A 87 0.12 -14.12 14.25
N VAL A 88 0.23 -12.91 14.78
CA VAL A 88 1.08 -11.83 14.26
C VAL A 88 2.58 -12.16 14.29
N ASP A 89 3.05 -12.96 15.26
CA ASP A 89 4.46 -13.37 15.36
C ASP A 89 4.81 -14.34 14.21
N ASP A 90 3.92 -15.27 13.90
CA ASP A 90 4.00 -16.26 12.80
C ASP A 90 3.78 -15.60 11.41
N MET A 91 2.82 -14.68 11.31
CA MET A 91 2.61 -13.90 10.09
C MET A 91 3.89 -13.12 9.72
N LEU A 92 4.42 -12.29 10.64
CA LEU A 92 5.58 -11.46 10.36
C LEU A 92 6.90 -12.23 10.26
N SER A 93 7.07 -13.35 10.99
CA SER A 93 8.24 -14.21 10.77
C SER A 93 8.24 -14.75 9.35
N THR A 94 7.11 -15.32 8.90
CA THR A 94 7.08 -15.91 7.56
C THR A 94 7.16 -14.88 6.44
N ILE A 95 6.68 -13.65 6.63
CA ILE A 95 6.89 -12.54 5.69
C ILE A 95 8.40 -12.26 5.53
N ALA A 96 9.15 -12.17 6.63
CA ALA A 96 10.59 -11.98 6.61
C ALA A 96 11.35 -13.20 6.05
N ASP A 97 10.94 -14.41 6.40
CA ASP A 97 11.51 -15.67 5.87
C ASP A 97 11.25 -15.88 4.38
N HIS A 98 10.25 -15.19 3.82
CA HIS A 98 9.95 -15.06 2.38
C HIS A 98 10.52 -13.76 1.79
N GLY A 99 11.54 -13.15 2.42
CA GLY A 99 12.41 -12.13 1.83
C GLY A 99 11.82 -10.72 1.68
N ILE A 100 10.61 -10.47 2.17
CA ILE A 100 9.94 -9.17 2.12
C ILE A 100 10.61 -8.25 3.16
N ASN A 101 11.46 -7.33 2.69
CA ASN A 101 12.25 -6.46 3.57
C ASN A 101 11.52 -5.18 4.01
N ILE A 102 10.40 -4.85 3.36
CA ILE A 102 9.51 -3.74 3.71
C ILE A 102 8.04 -4.12 3.51
N ILE A 103 7.14 -3.61 4.36
CA ILE A 103 5.68 -3.74 4.19
C ILE A 103 5.06 -2.36 3.96
N ARG A 104 4.28 -2.20 2.87
CA ARG A 104 3.36 -1.06 2.68
C ARG A 104 2.07 -1.33 3.46
N PHE A 105 1.72 -0.44 4.37
CA PHE A 105 0.56 -0.55 5.24
C PHE A 105 -0.50 0.50 4.89
N PRO A 106 -1.53 0.13 4.11
CA PRO A 106 -2.75 0.90 3.92
C PRO A 106 -3.49 1.24 5.22
N VAL A 107 -3.57 2.52 5.56
CA VAL A 107 -4.21 3.11 6.75
C VAL A 107 -5.19 4.22 6.32
N SER A 108 -6.29 4.44 7.04
CA SER A 108 -7.18 5.59 6.77
C SER A 108 -6.76 6.86 7.52
N THR A 109 -7.04 8.05 6.96
CA THR A 109 -6.88 9.32 7.70
C THR A 109 -7.68 9.28 9.01
N GLU A 110 -8.91 8.78 8.99
CA GLU A 110 -9.74 8.64 10.18
C GLU A 110 -9.07 7.80 11.29
N LEU A 111 -8.37 6.72 10.93
CA LEU A 111 -7.66 5.90 11.91
C LEU A 111 -6.47 6.67 12.51
N LEU A 112 -5.66 7.34 11.68
CA LEU A 112 -4.58 8.22 12.14
C LEU A 112 -5.09 9.36 13.02
N MET A 113 -6.23 9.98 12.67
CA MET A 113 -6.90 10.99 13.49
C MET A 113 -7.28 10.44 14.85
N SER A 114 -7.78 9.20 14.95
CA SER A 114 -8.15 8.61 16.24
C SER A 114 -6.95 8.42 17.18
N TRP A 115 -5.79 8.10 16.60
CA TRP A 115 -4.53 7.95 17.32
C TRP A 115 -4.00 9.32 17.78
N MET A 116 -4.09 10.34 16.91
CA MET A 116 -3.71 11.73 17.19
C MET A 116 -4.63 12.43 18.22
N ASP A 117 -5.95 12.22 18.12
CA ASP A 117 -6.95 12.75 19.08
C ASP A 117 -6.81 12.10 20.47
N GLY A 118 -6.07 10.98 20.59
CA GLY A 118 -5.87 10.24 21.84
C GLY A 118 -7.02 9.30 22.23
N GLU A 119 -7.91 8.99 21.28
CA GLU A 119 -9.08 8.12 21.44
C GLU A 119 -9.07 7.05 20.33
N PRO A 120 -8.11 6.09 20.33
CA PRO A 120 -7.89 5.19 19.20
C PRO A 120 -9.10 4.29 18.92
N LEU A 121 -9.38 4.06 17.63
CA LEU A 121 -10.52 3.21 17.25
C LEU A 121 -10.35 1.76 17.72
N PRO A 122 -11.44 1.05 18.06
CA PRO A 122 -11.41 -0.38 18.27
C PRO A 122 -11.13 -1.10 16.94
N VAL A 123 -10.47 -2.26 17.04
CA VAL A 123 -10.28 -3.17 15.91
C VAL A 123 -11.42 -4.19 15.82
N SER A 124 -11.59 -4.80 14.66
CA SER A 124 -12.41 -6.00 14.48
C SER A 124 -11.74 -7.01 13.54
N SER A 125 -12.37 -8.14 13.23
CA SER A 125 -11.78 -9.21 12.40
C SER A 125 -10.38 -9.68 12.87
N VAL A 126 -10.22 -9.81 14.19
CA VAL A 126 -9.01 -10.32 14.86
C VAL A 126 -9.37 -11.29 15.98
N GLN A 127 -8.56 -12.34 16.18
CA GLN A 127 -8.71 -13.30 17.27
C GLN A 127 -7.48 -13.21 18.18
N ALA A 128 -7.68 -12.84 19.44
CA ALA A 128 -6.61 -12.74 20.43
C ALA A 128 -7.03 -13.35 21.78
N SER A 129 -6.14 -14.14 22.39
CA SER A 129 -6.33 -14.73 23.73
C SER A 129 -5.03 -15.27 24.32
N TYR A 130 -4.91 -15.20 25.65
CA TYR A 130 -3.84 -15.81 26.43
C TYR A 130 -4.40 -16.32 27.77
N ASN A 131 -5.00 -17.52 27.77
CA ASN A 131 -5.85 -18.01 28.87
C ASN A 131 -5.40 -19.37 29.45
N PRO A 132 -5.14 -19.48 30.76
CA PRO A 132 -5.02 -18.38 31.71
C PRO A 132 -3.79 -17.50 31.40
N PRO A 133 -3.74 -16.24 31.86
CA PRO A 133 -2.62 -15.35 31.59
C PRO A 133 -1.34 -15.69 32.39
N GLN A 134 -1.46 -16.53 33.42
CA GLN A 134 -0.38 -17.04 34.27
C GLN A 134 -0.67 -18.50 34.65
N ASP A 135 0.33 -19.24 35.13
CA ASP A 135 0.15 -20.62 35.58
C ASP A 135 -0.81 -20.70 36.77
N GLU A 136 -1.94 -21.41 36.61
CA GLU A 136 -2.93 -21.63 37.66
C GLU A 136 -2.65 -22.94 38.41
N VAL A 137 -2.75 -22.92 39.74
CA VAL A 137 -2.60 -24.11 40.60
C VAL A 137 -3.96 -24.50 41.17
N GLY A 138 -4.45 -25.68 40.82
CA GLY A 138 -5.71 -26.24 41.33
C GLY A 138 -5.65 -26.64 42.80
N GLU A 139 -6.81 -26.85 43.43
CA GLU A 139 -6.93 -27.29 44.83
C GLU A 139 -6.29 -28.67 45.10
N ASP A 140 -6.10 -29.48 44.06
CA ASP A 140 -5.42 -30.78 44.06
C ASP A 140 -3.89 -30.66 43.86
N GLY A 141 -3.38 -29.45 43.59
CA GLY A 141 -1.98 -29.20 43.23
C GLY A 141 -1.67 -29.35 41.74
N THR A 142 -2.65 -29.62 40.88
CA THR A 142 -2.44 -29.68 39.42
C THR A 142 -2.16 -28.29 38.85
N VAL A 143 -1.05 -28.13 38.13
CA VAL A 143 -0.74 -26.89 37.41
C VAL A 143 -1.40 -26.89 36.04
N THR A 144 -2.08 -25.79 35.72
CA THR A 144 -2.55 -25.45 34.37
C THR A 144 -1.68 -24.30 33.86
N PRO A 145 -0.77 -24.56 32.89
CA PRO A 145 0.13 -23.53 32.37
C PRO A 145 -0.61 -22.36 31.70
N ALA A 146 0.05 -21.21 31.67
CA ALA A 146 -0.42 -20.05 30.92
C ALA A 146 -0.68 -20.37 29.44
N GLY A 147 -1.72 -19.76 28.86
CA GLY A 147 -2.10 -19.93 27.45
C GLY A 147 -2.73 -21.29 27.06
N LYS A 148 -2.87 -22.25 28.00
CA LYS A 148 -3.35 -23.62 27.74
C LYS A 148 -4.69 -23.73 27.01
N TYR A 149 -5.60 -22.77 27.20
CA TYR A 149 -6.94 -22.75 26.61
C TYR A 149 -7.09 -21.73 25.46
N GLY A 150 -6.02 -21.01 25.13
CA GLY A 150 -5.99 -19.99 24.09
C GLY A 150 -4.66 -19.26 24.16
N ASN A 151 -3.90 -19.28 23.07
CA ASN A 151 -2.61 -18.62 22.90
C ASN A 151 -2.46 -18.25 21.42
N ILE A 152 -3.06 -17.11 21.04
CA ILE A 152 -3.02 -16.52 19.70
C ILE A 152 -3.10 -15.01 19.87
N ASN A 153 -2.30 -14.25 19.12
CA ASN A 153 -2.18 -12.80 19.18
C ASN A 153 -2.08 -12.26 20.63
N ARG A 154 -1.37 -13.00 21.49
CA ARG A 154 -1.34 -12.79 22.95
C ARG A 154 -0.87 -11.40 23.38
N GLU A 155 -0.16 -10.67 22.52
CA GLU A 155 0.31 -9.31 22.79
C GLU A 155 -0.73 -8.23 22.44
N PHE A 156 -1.80 -8.58 21.71
CA PHE A 156 -2.97 -7.74 21.45
C PHE A 156 -4.02 -7.79 22.58
N VAL A 157 -3.90 -8.72 23.54
CA VAL A 157 -4.72 -8.70 24.76
C VAL A 157 -4.02 -7.98 25.91
N GLU A 158 -4.83 -7.49 26.82
CA GLU A 158 -4.45 -6.91 28.10
C GLU A 158 -3.90 -7.95 29.08
N ALA A 159 -3.40 -7.47 30.23
CA ALA A 159 -2.87 -8.31 31.30
C ALA A 159 -3.87 -9.33 31.91
N ASP A 160 -5.15 -9.27 31.54
CA ASP A 160 -6.18 -10.26 31.91
C ASP A 160 -6.27 -11.46 30.93
N GLY A 161 -5.52 -11.42 29.82
CA GLY A 161 -5.44 -12.49 28.82
C GLY A 161 -6.61 -12.57 27.83
N LYS A 162 -7.53 -11.60 27.82
CA LYS A 162 -8.79 -11.69 27.04
C LYS A 162 -9.39 -10.36 26.59
N THR A 163 -9.13 -9.25 27.29
CA THR A 163 -9.60 -7.93 26.88
C THR A 163 -8.71 -7.44 25.74
N LEU A 164 -9.31 -7.15 24.59
CA LEU A 164 -8.60 -6.73 23.38
C LEU A 164 -8.20 -5.26 23.48
N LYS A 165 -6.98 -4.95 23.03
CA LYS A 165 -6.44 -3.59 22.97
C LYS A 165 -6.99 -2.79 21.78
N ASP A 166 -6.75 -1.48 21.81
CA ASP A 166 -7.10 -0.58 20.71
C ASP A 166 -6.19 -0.73 19.48
N SER A 167 -6.57 -0.09 18.37
CA SER A 167 -5.84 -0.13 17.10
C SER A 167 -4.41 0.44 17.18
N TYR A 168 -4.16 1.47 17.99
CA TYR A 168 -2.81 2.05 18.11
C TYR A 168 -1.91 1.18 18.98
N GLU A 169 -2.43 0.63 20.06
CA GLU A 169 -1.81 -0.42 20.87
C GLU A 169 -1.39 -1.64 20.03
N ILE A 170 -2.29 -2.12 19.17
CA ILE A 170 -2.03 -3.23 18.26
C ILE A 170 -1.02 -2.85 17.17
N PHE A 171 -1.11 -1.64 16.59
CA PHE A 171 -0.12 -1.11 15.65
C PHE A 171 1.29 -1.03 16.28
N LYS A 172 1.42 -0.52 17.52
CA LYS A 172 2.69 -0.49 18.27
C LYS A 172 3.23 -1.90 18.57
N VAL A 173 2.39 -2.94 18.62
CA VAL A 173 2.86 -4.34 18.66
C VAL A 173 3.36 -4.79 17.30
N ILE A 174 2.60 -4.54 16.23
CA ILE A 174 2.99 -4.87 14.84
C ILE A 174 4.35 -4.25 14.49
N MET A 175 4.58 -2.96 14.77
CA MET A 175 5.89 -2.32 14.54
C MET A 175 7.04 -3.02 15.29
N LYS A 176 6.84 -3.34 16.59
CA LYS A 176 7.84 -4.11 17.36
C LYS A 176 8.11 -5.50 16.80
N LYS A 177 7.12 -6.14 16.16
CA LYS A 177 7.31 -7.40 15.45
C LYS A 177 8.07 -7.20 14.13
N CYS A 178 7.79 -6.14 13.37
CA CYS A 178 8.56 -5.80 12.18
C CYS A 178 10.06 -5.66 12.52
N LYS A 179 10.40 -4.83 13.52
CA LYS A 179 11.80 -4.67 13.99
C LYS A 179 12.40 -5.97 14.55
N LYS A 180 11.64 -6.79 15.29
CA LYS A 180 12.08 -8.13 15.74
C LYS A 180 12.56 -9.03 14.60
N TYR A 181 12.02 -8.88 13.39
CA TYR A 181 12.31 -9.72 12.23
C TYR A 181 13.11 -9.01 11.13
N GLY A 182 13.66 -7.82 11.38
CA GLY A 182 14.45 -7.06 10.39
C GLY A 182 13.63 -6.47 9.23
N VAL A 183 12.31 -6.39 9.38
CA VAL A 183 11.37 -5.85 8.39
C VAL A 183 11.10 -4.37 8.70
N LYS A 184 11.15 -3.51 7.68
CA LYS A 184 10.79 -2.09 7.79
C LYS A 184 9.35 -1.82 7.36
N ALA A 185 8.80 -0.68 7.77
CA ALA A 185 7.44 -0.26 7.49
C ALA A 185 7.39 1.03 6.65
N LEU A 186 6.39 1.06 5.76
CA LEU A 186 5.97 2.19 4.94
C LEU A 186 4.49 2.41 5.25
N ILE A 187 4.09 3.62 5.67
CA ILE A 187 2.70 3.93 5.99
C ILE A 187 2.05 4.66 4.82
N ASP A 188 0.93 4.12 4.33
CA ASP A 188 0.15 4.65 3.21
C ASP A 188 -1.20 5.20 3.72
N VAL A 189 -1.52 6.45 3.37
CA VAL A 189 -2.84 7.04 3.65
C VAL A 189 -3.83 6.68 2.54
N HIS A 190 -4.38 5.47 2.65
CA HIS A 190 -5.09 4.79 1.58
C HIS A 190 -6.52 5.29 1.32
N SER A 191 -7.13 5.93 2.32
CA SER A 191 -8.48 6.51 2.21
C SER A 191 -8.73 7.57 3.28
N PRO A 192 -9.62 8.56 3.08
CA PRO A 192 -9.94 9.52 4.13
C PRO A 192 -10.73 8.89 5.29
N ALA A 193 -11.81 8.17 5.00
CA ALA A 193 -12.56 7.39 6.00
C ALA A 193 -12.07 5.94 6.10
N SER A 194 -12.28 5.26 7.24
CA SER A 194 -12.11 3.81 7.33
C SER A 194 -13.21 3.10 6.52
N HIS A 195 -12.88 2.61 5.32
CA HIS A 195 -13.84 2.03 4.38
C HIS A 195 -13.18 1.04 3.43
N ASN A 196 -13.77 -0.15 3.29
CA ASN A 196 -13.18 -1.30 2.56
C ASN A 196 -13.11 -1.09 1.03
N SER A 197 -13.69 -0.01 0.53
CA SER A 197 -13.57 0.46 -0.86
C SER A 197 -13.15 1.94 -0.93
N GLY A 198 -12.56 2.48 0.15
CA GLY A 198 -12.23 3.90 0.30
C GLY A 198 -11.14 4.42 -0.64
N HIS A 199 -10.33 3.53 -1.24
CA HIS A 199 -9.38 3.87 -2.29
C HIS A 199 -10.05 4.47 -3.53
N ASN A 200 -11.33 4.16 -3.81
CA ASN A 200 -12.08 4.70 -4.96
C ASN A 200 -12.40 6.19 -4.84
N TYR A 201 -11.93 6.87 -3.79
CA TYR A 201 -12.12 8.30 -3.63
C TYR A 201 -10.95 9.08 -4.24
N ASN A 202 -11.28 9.89 -5.25
CA ASN A 202 -10.36 10.70 -6.05
C ASN A 202 -9.31 11.49 -5.23
N LEU A 203 -9.67 11.94 -4.02
CA LEU A 203 -8.95 12.96 -3.24
C LEU A 203 -8.60 12.52 -1.81
N TRP A 204 -7.82 13.34 -1.12
CA TRP A 204 -7.34 13.13 0.26
C TRP A 204 -8.21 13.83 1.33
N TYR A 205 -9.27 14.54 0.91
CA TYR A 205 -10.14 15.33 1.79
C TYR A 205 -11.56 15.41 1.23
N TYR A 206 -12.54 15.69 2.10
CA TYR A 206 -13.93 15.88 1.75
C TYR A 206 -14.13 17.05 0.79
N GLU A 207 -14.37 16.73 -0.49
CA GLU A 207 -14.79 17.65 -1.53
C GLU A 207 -16.31 17.53 -1.75
N PRO A 208 -17.11 18.57 -1.45
CA PRO A 208 -18.58 18.51 -1.48
C PRO A 208 -19.20 18.36 -2.88
N THR A 209 -18.40 18.36 -3.95
CA THR A 209 -18.85 18.11 -5.32
C THR A 209 -18.54 16.70 -5.82
N ALA A 210 -17.90 15.84 -5.03
CA ALA A 210 -17.78 14.41 -5.33
C ALA A 210 -19.06 13.68 -4.89
N GLU A 211 -19.62 12.83 -5.74
CA GLU A 211 -20.94 12.20 -5.52
C GLU A 211 -20.96 11.22 -4.33
N ASP A 212 -19.78 10.70 -3.97
CA ASP A 212 -19.53 9.69 -2.95
C ASP A 212 -18.87 10.25 -1.67
N CYS A 213 -18.65 11.57 -1.58
CA CYS A 213 -17.95 12.21 -0.45
C CYS A 213 -18.58 11.89 0.92
N GLY A 214 -19.91 11.69 0.95
CA GLY A 214 -20.67 11.33 2.14
C GLY A 214 -20.46 9.89 2.63
N GLY A 215 -19.87 9.02 1.82
CA GLY A 215 -19.51 7.64 2.18
C GLY A 215 -17.99 7.42 2.33
N MET A 216 -17.18 8.06 1.49
CA MET A 216 -15.73 7.84 1.46
C MET A 216 -14.89 8.89 2.20
N ALA A 217 -15.42 10.10 2.41
CA ALA A 217 -14.73 11.22 3.05
C ALA A 217 -15.47 11.83 4.24
N VAL A 218 -16.55 11.20 4.69
CA VAL A 218 -17.09 11.34 6.04
C VAL A 218 -16.68 10.11 6.81
N GLY A 219 -15.97 10.28 7.92
CA GLY A 219 -15.44 9.20 8.72
C GLY A 219 -16.51 8.20 9.17
N HIS A 220 -16.24 6.90 9.02
CA HIS A 220 -17.13 5.82 9.38
C HIS A 220 -17.47 5.82 10.87
N PHE A 221 -16.51 6.12 11.75
CA PHE A 221 -16.68 6.07 13.20
C PHE A 221 -16.95 7.47 13.77
N SER A 222 -16.13 8.43 13.38
CA SER A 222 -16.15 9.82 13.84
C SER A 222 -17.37 10.60 13.35
N LYS A 223 -17.93 10.23 12.19
CA LYS A 223 -18.96 10.98 11.43
C LYS A 223 -18.55 12.44 11.12
N LYS A 224 -17.26 12.77 11.20
CA LYS A 224 -16.66 14.05 10.81
C LYS A 224 -16.43 14.05 9.29
N GLN A 225 -16.55 15.21 8.62
CA GLN A 225 -15.97 15.40 7.30
C GLN A 225 -14.44 15.47 7.45
N ILE A 226 -13.70 14.61 6.75
CA ILE A 226 -12.23 14.57 6.82
C ILE A 226 -11.67 15.74 6.02
N THR A 227 -11.00 16.70 6.65
CA THR A 227 -10.45 17.86 5.95
C THR A 227 -9.03 17.64 5.45
N TRP A 228 -8.58 18.49 4.53
CA TRP A 228 -7.20 18.52 4.02
C TRP A 228 -6.18 18.80 5.14
N ASP A 229 -6.60 19.50 6.20
CA ASP A 229 -5.74 19.74 7.34
C ASP A 229 -5.68 18.52 8.25
N ASP A 230 -6.80 17.81 8.49
CA ASP A 230 -6.81 16.53 9.23
C ASP A 230 -5.92 15.46 8.57
N TRP A 231 -6.00 15.32 7.24
CA TRP A 231 -5.14 14.43 6.43
C TRP A 231 -3.65 14.70 6.67
N LYS A 232 -3.24 15.95 6.46
CA LYS A 232 -1.85 16.40 6.58
C LYS A 232 -1.33 16.31 8.01
N ASP A 233 -2.13 16.71 8.99
CA ASP A 233 -1.71 16.83 10.38
C ASP A 233 -1.63 15.44 11.06
N SER A 234 -2.53 14.50 10.72
CA SER A 234 -2.53 13.16 11.30
C SER A 234 -1.36 12.28 10.83
N ILE A 235 -0.97 12.35 9.54
CA ILE A 235 0.26 11.69 9.06
C ILE A 235 1.53 12.38 9.60
N THR A 236 1.52 13.71 9.73
CA THR A 236 2.62 14.47 10.37
C THR A 236 2.80 14.04 11.84
N TRP A 237 1.70 13.88 12.58
CA TRP A 237 1.73 13.44 13.97
C TRP A 237 2.35 12.05 14.11
N LEU A 238 1.99 11.09 13.24
CA LEU A 238 2.59 9.76 13.25
C LEU A 238 4.09 9.82 12.95
N ALA A 239 4.51 10.65 12.00
CA ALA A 239 5.92 10.89 11.72
C ALA A 239 6.68 11.53 12.90
N GLU A 240 6.04 12.38 13.71
CA GLU A 240 6.61 12.87 14.96
C GLU A 240 6.77 11.75 16.00
N GLN A 241 5.82 10.82 16.10
CA GLN A 241 5.91 9.69 17.06
C GLN A 241 7.07 8.74 16.73
N TYR A 242 7.36 8.52 15.45
CA TYR A 242 8.42 7.62 14.96
C TYR A 242 9.68 8.39 14.48
N ALA A 243 9.81 9.68 14.80
CA ALA A 243 10.96 10.52 14.42
C ALA A 243 12.32 10.08 15.00
N ASN A 244 12.31 9.09 15.91
CA ASN A 244 13.49 8.47 16.50
C ASN A 244 13.35 6.93 16.53
N ASP A 245 12.51 6.35 15.66
CA ASP A 245 12.28 4.91 15.54
C ASP A 245 12.22 4.53 14.05
N ASP A 246 13.38 4.13 13.53
CA ASP A 246 13.63 3.69 12.16
C ASP A 246 12.89 2.41 11.74
N THR A 247 11.96 1.89 12.54
CA THR A 247 11.00 0.87 12.07
C THR A 247 10.14 1.43 10.93
N ILE A 248 9.73 2.70 11.00
CA ILE A 248 8.96 3.38 9.94
C ILE A 248 9.90 4.32 9.18
N ILE A 249 10.30 3.90 7.98
CA ILE A 249 11.26 4.63 7.13
C ILE A 249 10.60 5.53 6.08
N ALA A 250 9.31 5.32 5.79
CA ALA A 250 8.64 5.90 4.64
C ALA A 250 7.16 6.24 4.88
N TYR A 251 6.71 7.35 4.30
CA TYR A 251 5.31 7.82 4.34
C TYR A 251 4.81 8.10 2.92
N ASP A 252 3.79 7.36 2.51
CA ASP A 252 3.09 7.51 1.23
C ASP A 252 1.82 8.33 1.44
N LEU A 253 1.75 9.46 0.74
CA LEU A 253 0.94 10.59 1.20
C LEU A 253 -0.55 10.45 0.88
N LYS A 254 -0.91 9.71 -0.17
CA LYS A 254 -2.29 9.27 -0.47
C LYS A 254 -2.27 8.19 -1.53
N ASN A 255 -2.82 7.01 -1.23
CA ASN A 255 -3.04 5.98 -2.24
C ASN A 255 -3.87 6.51 -3.41
N GLU A 256 -3.36 6.40 -4.62
CA GLU A 256 -4.03 6.62 -5.89
C GLU A 256 -4.82 7.94 -5.99
N PRO A 257 -4.16 9.09 -6.15
CA PRO A 257 -4.83 10.33 -6.58
C PRO A 257 -5.43 10.13 -7.99
N HIS A 258 -6.72 10.41 -8.18
CA HIS A 258 -7.39 10.16 -9.47
C HIS A 258 -8.59 11.08 -9.74
N GLY A 259 -9.34 10.80 -10.81
CA GLY A 259 -10.51 11.56 -11.24
C GLY A 259 -10.37 12.05 -12.68
N LYS A 260 -11.43 11.84 -13.47
CA LYS A 260 -11.49 12.22 -14.89
C LYS A 260 -12.10 13.60 -15.08
N ARG A 261 -11.62 14.31 -16.10
CA ARG A 261 -12.08 15.67 -16.44
C ARG A 261 -13.56 15.75 -16.78
N GLY A 262 -14.15 14.68 -17.31
CA GLY A 262 -15.49 14.72 -17.89
C GLY A 262 -15.52 15.41 -19.26
N TYR A 263 -16.67 15.32 -19.93
CA TYR A 263 -16.80 15.65 -21.36
C TYR A 263 -17.38 17.05 -21.65
N ASP A 264 -17.70 17.83 -20.61
CA ASP A 264 -18.32 19.14 -20.70
C ASP A 264 -17.74 20.16 -19.69
N GLY A 265 -18.48 21.23 -19.38
CA GLY A 265 -18.00 22.37 -18.60
C GLY A 265 -16.92 23.20 -19.30
N THR A 266 -16.36 24.19 -18.58
CA THR A 266 -15.29 25.07 -19.09
C THR A 266 -14.18 25.32 -18.07
N THR A 267 -14.10 24.47 -17.04
CA THR A 267 -13.17 24.57 -15.90
C THR A 267 -12.81 23.16 -15.43
N CYS A 268 -11.61 22.97 -14.88
CA CYS A 268 -11.29 21.74 -14.15
C CYS A 268 -12.29 21.51 -13.00
N PRO A 269 -12.89 20.31 -12.85
CA PRO A 269 -13.66 19.96 -11.65
C PRO A 269 -12.79 20.01 -10.39
N SER A 270 -13.38 20.40 -9.24
CA SER A 270 -12.70 20.36 -7.94
C SER A 270 -12.60 18.95 -7.36
N ASN A 271 -13.44 18.02 -7.82
CA ASN A 271 -13.50 16.63 -7.36
C ASN A 271 -12.51 15.66 -8.05
N MET A 272 -11.59 16.13 -8.90
CA MET A 272 -10.51 15.31 -9.48
C MET A 272 -9.13 15.80 -9.02
N ALA A 273 -8.17 14.90 -8.87
CA ALA A 273 -6.76 15.24 -8.65
C ALA A 273 -6.15 15.86 -9.93
N LYS A 274 -5.35 16.93 -9.76
CA LYS A 274 -4.63 17.59 -10.87
C LYS A 274 -3.17 17.87 -10.52
N TRP A 275 -2.37 18.26 -11.52
CA TRP A 275 -0.96 18.61 -11.37
C TRP A 275 -0.64 19.92 -12.13
N ASP A 276 -0.63 21.05 -11.43
CA ASP A 276 -0.36 22.37 -12.02
C ASP A 276 0.36 23.36 -11.07
N ASN A 277 0.40 24.64 -11.45
CA ASN A 277 1.03 25.73 -10.69
C ASN A 277 0.08 26.43 -9.68
N SER A 278 -1.13 25.91 -9.46
CA SER A 278 -2.08 26.49 -8.49
C SER A 278 -1.77 26.07 -7.05
N THR A 279 -2.38 26.77 -6.09
CA THR A 279 -2.43 26.35 -4.68
C THR A 279 -3.80 25.78 -4.33
N ASP A 280 -4.49 25.15 -5.31
CA ASP A 280 -5.81 24.56 -5.08
C ASP A 280 -5.67 23.26 -4.27
N LYS A 281 -6.61 22.97 -3.37
CA LYS A 281 -6.52 21.80 -2.48
C LYS A 281 -6.57 20.45 -3.23
N ASN A 282 -7.04 20.41 -4.48
CA ASN A 282 -6.99 19.23 -5.37
C ASN A 282 -5.75 19.20 -6.31
N ASN A 283 -4.88 20.21 -6.27
CA ASN A 283 -3.57 20.12 -6.92
C ASN A 283 -2.68 19.20 -6.08
N TRP A 284 -2.43 18.00 -6.59
CA TRP A 284 -1.63 16.99 -5.90
C TRP A 284 -0.18 17.45 -5.73
N LYS A 285 0.41 18.10 -6.75
CA LYS A 285 1.74 18.70 -6.69
C LYS A 285 1.91 19.68 -5.53
N TYR A 286 0.87 20.46 -5.24
CA TYR A 286 0.88 21.43 -4.15
C TYR A 286 0.64 20.76 -2.79
N SER A 287 -0.40 19.92 -2.68
CA SER A 287 -0.79 19.30 -1.42
C SER A 287 0.26 18.32 -0.89
N SER A 288 0.83 17.51 -1.79
CA SER A 288 1.91 16.58 -1.44
C SER A 288 3.18 17.32 -1.01
N GLU A 289 3.54 18.44 -1.64
CA GLU A 289 4.69 19.25 -1.23
C GLU A 289 4.51 19.91 0.15
N GLU A 290 3.32 20.44 0.45
CA GLU A 290 3.03 21.01 1.79
C GLU A 290 2.97 19.92 2.88
N CYS A 291 2.49 18.72 2.55
CA CYS A 291 2.50 17.58 3.48
C CYS A 291 3.92 17.03 3.68
N ALA A 292 4.72 16.92 2.61
CA ALA A 292 6.15 16.57 2.68
C ALA A 292 6.92 17.53 3.58
N LYS A 293 6.74 18.85 3.42
CA LYS A 293 7.33 19.89 4.30
C LYS A 293 6.87 19.75 5.76
N SER A 294 5.64 19.30 5.99
CA SER A 294 5.09 19.08 7.33
C SER A 294 5.77 17.90 8.03
N ILE A 295 5.88 16.76 7.35
CA ILE A 295 6.55 15.54 7.83
C ILE A 295 8.05 15.78 8.03
N LEU A 296 8.76 16.30 7.01
CA LEU A 296 10.21 16.49 7.03
C LEU A 296 10.70 17.51 8.07
N LYS A 297 9.78 18.30 8.64
CA LYS A 297 10.04 19.22 9.75
C LYS A 297 10.05 18.53 11.12
N VAL A 298 9.34 17.40 11.27
CA VAL A 298 9.31 16.61 12.52
C VAL A 298 10.19 15.35 12.44
N ASN A 299 10.25 14.71 11.27
CA ASN A 299 11.19 13.63 10.96
C ASN A 299 11.95 13.97 9.65
N PRO A 300 13.15 14.57 9.72
CA PRO A 300 13.93 14.94 8.54
C PRO A 300 14.60 13.75 7.82
N HIS A 301 14.50 12.54 8.39
CA HIS A 301 15.12 11.32 7.86
C HIS A 301 14.14 10.46 7.06
N ALA A 302 12.83 10.61 7.27
CA ALA A 302 11.81 9.86 6.55
C ALA A 302 11.88 10.06 5.02
N LEU A 303 11.70 8.97 4.27
CA LEU A 303 11.38 9.02 2.84
C LEU A 303 9.92 9.43 2.64
N ILE A 304 9.68 10.29 1.66
CA ILE A 304 8.34 10.78 1.32
C ILE A 304 7.96 10.26 -0.06
N LEU A 305 6.91 9.44 -0.11
CA LEU A 305 6.43 8.81 -1.33
C LEU A 305 5.33 9.65 -1.97
N ILE A 306 5.53 9.96 -3.25
CA ILE A 306 4.66 10.82 -4.04
C ILE A 306 4.14 10.01 -5.23
N GLU A 307 2.90 9.54 -5.14
CA GLU A 307 2.22 8.97 -6.30
C GLU A 307 1.97 9.98 -7.41
N GLY A 308 1.63 9.50 -8.60
CA GLY A 308 1.11 10.30 -9.70
C GLY A 308 -0.37 10.66 -9.53
N ILE A 309 -1.03 10.87 -10.66
CA ILE A 309 -2.49 11.07 -10.75
C ILE A 309 -3.09 10.09 -11.78
N GLU A 310 -4.38 10.18 -12.11
CA GLU A 310 -4.95 9.37 -13.21
C GLU A 310 -4.63 9.93 -14.61
N GLN A 311 -4.75 11.25 -14.82
CA GLN A 311 -4.71 11.83 -16.17
C GLN A 311 -4.10 13.24 -16.23
N SER A 312 -3.29 13.48 -17.26
CA SER A 312 -2.62 14.77 -17.55
C SER A 312 -3.06 15.34 -18.90
N PRO A 313 -3.24 16.66 -19.08
CA PRO A 313 -3.59 17.24 -20.37
C PRO A 313 -2.52 17.00 -21.45
N MET A 314 -2.96 16.82 -22.70
CA MET A 314 -2.09 16.84 -23.89
C MET A 314 -1.74 18.28 -24.27
N PHE A 315 -0.80 18.88 -23.52
CA PHE A 315 -0.34 20.26 -23.72
C PHE A 315 0.25 20.49 -25.12
N ASP A 316 0.87 19.47 -25.73
CA ASP A 316 1.35 19.44 -27.12
C ASP A 316 0.22 19.64 -28.15
N ARG A 317 -1.03 19.37 -27.75
CA ARG A 317 -2.26 19.54 -28.54
C ARG A 317 -3.08 20.76 -28.10
N ASN A 318 -2.48 21.70 -27.37
CA ASN A 318 -3.12 22.86 -26.74
C ASN A 318 -4.22 22.51 -25.72
N SER A 319 -4.24 21.28 -25.16
CA SER A 319 -5.17 20.92 -24.09
C SER A 319 -4.68 21.46 -22.74
N THR A 320 -5.61 21.78 -21.85
CA THR A 320 -5.39 22.34 -20.52
C THR A 320 -6.26 21.63 -19.48
N TRP A 321 -6.03 21.88 -18.19
CA TRP A 321 -6.90 21.37 -17.12
C TRP A 321 -8.38 21.76 -17.28
N ASP A 322 -8.67 22.90 -17.92
CA ASP A 322 -10.03 23.35 -18.22
C ASP A 322 -10.63 22.72 -19.49
N THR A 323 -9.82 22.05 -20.31
CA THR A 323 -10.24 21.48 -21.60
C THR A 323 -11.04 20.19 -21.38
N PRO A 324 -12.35 20.13 -21.71
CA PRO A 324 -13.14 18.91 -21.55
C PRO A 324 -12.53 17.75 -22.34
N ASP A 325 -12.62 16.53 -21.82
CA ASP A 325 -12.22 15.35 -22.57
C ASP A 325 -13.18 15.07 -23.74
N LYS A 326 -12.82 14.15 -24.63
CA LYS A 326 -13.66 13.69 -25.74
C LYS A 326 -13.98 12.20 -25.56
N PHE A 327 -15.24 11.87 -25.30
CA PHE A 327 -15.70 10.47 -25.27
C PHE A 327 -15.40 9.78 -26.60
N GLN A 328 -14.72 8.64 -26.54
CA GLN A 328 -14.29 7.82 -27.69
C GLN A 328 -13.65 8.67 -28.82
N PRO A 329 -12.48 9.27 -28.57
CA PRO A 329 -11.79 10.08 -29.57
C PRO A 329 -11.28 9.20 -30.71
N ALA A 330 -11.29 9.70 -31.96
CA ALA A 330 -10.52 9.04 -33.00
C ALA A 330 -9.02 9.28 -32.78
N LYS A 331 -8.16 8.42 -33.34
CA LYS A 331 -6.72 8.53 -33.16
C LYS A 331 -6.17 9.89 -33.62
N GLY A 332 -5.52 10.62 -32.72
CA GLY A 332 -5.06 12.00 -32.93
C GLY A 332 -6.02 13.08 -32.45
N GLU A 333 -7.21 12.72 -31.94
CA GLU A 333 -8.17 13.63 -31.29
C GLU A 333 -8.20 13.51 -29.77
N GLU A 334 -7.37 12.63 -29.19
CA GLU A 334 -7.20 12.52 -27.74
C GLU A 334 -6.76 13.87 -27.13
N ARG A 335 -7.19 14.17 -25.90
CA ARG A 335 -6.91 15.43 -25.19
C ARG A 335 -6.19 15.25 -23.86
N TRP A 336 -6.17 14.02 -23.35
CA TRP A 336 -5.69 13.65 -22.03
C TRP A 336 -4.83 12.38 -22.14
N PHE A 337 -3.64 12.40 -21.56
CA PHE A 337 -2.86 11.20 -21.29
C PHE A 337 -3.44 10.54 -20.05
N GLY A 338 -4.26 9.49 -20.22
CA GLY A 338 -4.69 8.62 -19.13
C GLY A 338 -3.58 7.64 -18.71
N ALA A 339 -3.68 7.16 -17.47
CA ALA A 339 -2.81 6.17 -16.84
C ALA A 339 -3.63 5.26 -15.92
N TRP A 340 -2.95 4.43 -15.13
CA TRP A 340 -3.51 3.93 -13.87
C TRP A 340 -3.76 5.09 -12.89
N TRP A 341 -4.66 4.89 -11.93
CA TRP A 341 -4.73 5.77 -10.76
C TRP A 341 -3.38 5.73 -10.03
N GLY A 342 -2.92 6.86 -9.47
CA GLY A 342 -1.54 6.95 -8.94
C GLY A 342 -0.40 6.80 -9.96
N GLY A 343 -0.65 6.42 -11.21
CA GLY A 343 0.39 6.10 -12.19
C GLY A 343 1.00 7.31 -12.93
N ASN A 344 0.27 8.42 -13.07
CA ASN A 344 0.63 9.50 -13.99
C ASN A 344 1.58 10.54 -13.38
N LEU A 345 2.89 10.36 -13.57
CA LEU A 345 3.95 11.26 -13.11
C LEU A 345 4.48 12.20 -14.22
N ARG A 346 3.72 12.40 -15.31
CA ARG A 346 4.08 13.31 -16.41
C ARG A 346 4.36 14.74 -15.95
N GLY A 347 3.69 15.19 -14.89
CA GLY A 347 3.86 16.50 -14.30
C GLY A 347 5.23 16.75 -13.64
N VAL A 348 5.92 15.70 -13.17
CA VAL A 348 7.21 15.81 -12.44
C VAL A 348 8.31 16.46 -13.29
N LYS A 349 8.29 16.22 -14.61
CA LYS A 349 9.27 16.75 -15.57
C LYS A 349 9.38 18.28 -15.57
N ASP A 350 8.23 18.95 -15.53
CA ASP A 350 8.14 20.41 -15.63
C ASP A 350 7.79 21.07 -14.29
N LEU A 351 7.15 20.30 -13.37
CA LEU A 351 6.67 20.73 -12.05
C LEU A 351 6.95 19.65 -10.98
N PRO A 352 8.22 19.37 -10.64
CA PRO A 352 8.55 18.42 -9.57
C PRO A 352 8.06 18.91 -8.20
N VAL A 353 7.79 17.96 -7.30
CA VAL A 353 7.58 18.21 -5.87
C VAL A 353 8.94 18.46 -5.21
N LEU A 354 9.09 19.60 -4.54
CA LEU A 354 10.35 20.10 -3.98
C LEU A 354 10.15 20.61 -2.54
N PRO A 355 10.20 19.73 -1.52
CA PRO A 355 10.45 20.16 -0.15
C PRO A 355 11.90 20.64 0.03
N ASP A 356 12.25 21.16 1.21
CA ASP A 356 13.59 21.70 1.49
C ASP A 356 14.70 20.62 1.60
N SER A 357 14.37 19.33 1.52
CA SER A 357 15.30 18.19 1.54
C SER A 357 15.10 17.27 0.31
N GLY A 358 16.09 16.40 0.04
CA GLY A 358 16.08 15.51 -1.12
C GLY A 358 15.23 14.23 -0.97
N GLN A 359 14.51 14.03 0.13
CA GLN A 359 13.90 12.75 0.52
C GLN A 359 12.63 12.34 -0.27
N ILE A 360 12.46 12.83 -1.51
CA ILE A 360 11.33 12.45 -2.37
C ILE A 360 11.64 11.13 -3.09
N VAL A 361 10.70 10.19 -3.00
CA VAL A 361 10.59 9.00 -3.85
C VAL A 361 9.29 9.14 -4.64
N TYR A 362 9.31 8.92 -5.96
CA TYR A 362 8.07 8.88 -6.73
C TYR A 362 7.50 7.46 -6.78
N SER A 363 6.20 7.34 -6.50
CA SER A 363 5.53 6.07 -6.17
C SER A 363 4.42 5.71 -7.17
N PRO A 364 4.72 5.46 -8.47
CA PRO A 364 3.67 5.13 -9.43
C PRO A 364 3.08 3.74 -9.16
N HIS A 365 1.78 3.60 -9.39
CA HIS A 365 1.11 2.30 -9.50
C HIS A 365 1.07 1.83 -10.96
N ASP A 366 1.24 0.52 -11.17
CA ASP A 366 1.09 -0.09 -12.48
C ASP A 366 0.42 -1.47 -12.36
N TYR A 367 -0.64 -1.67 -13.13
CA TYR A 367 -1.44 -2.89 -13.10
C TYR A 367 -1.55 -3.57 -14.47
N GLY A 368 -1.99 -4.84 -14.44
CA GLY A 368 -2.16 -5.67 -15.61
C GLY A 368 -3.59 -5.68 -16.19
N PRO A 369 -3.79 -6.37 -17.33
CA PRO A 369 -5.09 -6.50 -17.96
C PRO A 369 -6.16 -7.27 -17.15
N SER A 370 -5.84 -7.88 -15.99
CA SER A 370 -6.86 -8.41 -15.08
C SER A 370 -7.62 -7.31 -14.33
N VAL A 371 -6.99 -6.15 -14.09
CA VAL A 371 -7.60 -4.99 -13.40
C VAL A 371 -8.35 -4.11 -14.40
N TYR A 372 -7.71 -3.74 -15.52
CA TYR A 372 -8.40 -3.05 -16.62
C TYR A 372 -7.76 -3.32 -17.99
N ALA A 373 -8.61 -3.49 -19.00
CA ALA A 373 -8.20 -3.67 -20.40
C ALA A 373 -7.76 -2.33 -21.03
N GLN A 374 -6.60 -1.82 -20.60
CA GLN A 374 -5.98 -0.60 -21.14
C GLN A 374 -5.57 -0.78 -22.61
N SER A 375 -5.69 0.28 -23.42
CA SER A 375 -5.50 0.20 -24.88
C SER A 375 -4.07 -0.12 -25.34
N TRP A 376 -3.05 0.03 -24.47
CA TRP A 376 -1.71 -0.46 -24.75
C TRP A 376 -1.62 -2.00 -24.77
N PHE A 377 -2.59 -2.70 -24.17
CA PHE A 377 -2.72 -4.16 -24.22
C PHE A 377 -3.54 -4.69 -25.43
N ASP A 378 -4.10 -3.84 -26.29
CA ASP A 378 -4.91 -4.23 -27.48
C ASP A 378 -4.08 -4.79 -28.66
N LYS A 379 -2.90 -5.33 -28.34
CA LYS A 379 -1.90 -5.90 -29.26
C LYS A 379 -1.00 -6.89 -28.52
N ASP A 380 -0.05 -7.48 -29.22
CA ASP A 380 1.10 -8.12 -28.57
C ASP A 380 2.05 -7.04 -28.04
N PHE A 381 2.38 -7.12 -26.75
CA PHE A 381 3.26 -6.20 -26.06
C PHE A 381 4.55 -6.86 -25.57
N SER A 382 5.55 -6.02 -25.31
CA SER A 382 6.87 -6.30 -24.73
C SER A 382 7.33 -5.07 -23.93
N THR A 383 8.45 -5.15 -23.21
CA THR A 383 9.07 -4.00 -22.52
C THR A 383 9.25 -2.79 -23.45
N GLU A 384 9.68 -2.99 -24.70
CA GLU A 384 9.85 -1.90 -25.68
C GLU A 384 8.52 -1.20 -26.00
N THR A 385 7.43 -1.96 -26.21
CA THR A 385 6.12 -1.36 -26.48
C THR A 385 5.54 -0.71 -25.22
N LEU A 386 5.64 -1.36 -24.05
CA LEU A 386 5.10 -0.80 -22.81
C LEU A 386 5.81 0.50 -22.44
N LEU A 387 7.14 0.58 -22.57
CA LEU A 387 7.90 1.83 -22.48
C LEU A 387 7.38 2.89 -23.45
N LYS A 388 7.27 2.55 -24.74
CA LYS A 388 6.91 3.48 -25.82
C LYS A 388 5.46 3.99 -25.76
N ASP A 389 4.52 3.12 -25.42
CA ASP A 389 3.09 3.40 -25.46
C ASP A 389 2.56 3.92 -24.11
N TYR A 390 3.24 3.60 -23.00
CA TYR A 390 2.80 3.97 -21.66
C TYR A 390 3.94 4.35 -20.68
N TRP A 391 4.77 3.41 -20.22
CA TRP A 391 5.65 3.59 -19.05
C TRP A 391 6.67 4.73 -19.17
N TYR A 392 7.36 4.89 -20.31
CA TYR A 392 8.52 5.79 -20.41
C TYR A 392 8.16 7.24 -20.08
N ASP A 393 7.27 7.85 -20.85
CA ASP A 393 6.86 9.25 -20.60
C ASP A 393 5.99 9.38 -19.35
N THR A 394 5.36 8.30 -18.86
CA THR A 394 4.44 8.38 -17.72
C THR A 394 5.17 8.39 -16.38
N TRP A 395 6.16 7.51 -16.20
CA TRP A 395 6.93 7.41 -14.95
C TRP A 395 8.39 6.97 -15.13
N ALA A 396 8.71 6.06 -16.05
CA ALA A 396 10.03 5.42 -16.10
C ALA A 396 11.19 6.36 -16.48
N TYR A 397 10.91 7.49 -17.16
CA TYR A 397 11.90 8.55 -17.43
C TYR A 397 12.53 9.11 -16.14
N ILE A 398 11.87 9.01 -14.99
CA ILE A 398 12.38 9.54 -13.71
C ILE A 398 13.64 8.78 -13.27
N ASN A 399 13.63 7.44 -13.39
CA ASN A 399 14.80 6.60 -13.11
C ASN A 399 15.87 6.73 -14.21
N ASP A 400 15.48 6.64 -15.49
CA ASP A 400 16.42 6.72 -16.64
C ASP A 400 17.02 8.13 -16.88
N LYS A 401 16.51 9.16 -16.20
CA LYS A 401 17.11 10.51 -16.17
C LYS A 401 17.71 10.89 -14.81
N ASP A 402 17.83 9.94 -13.89
CA ASP A 402 18.45 10.10 -12.57
C ASP A 402 17.82 11.24 -11.72
N ILE A 403 16.51 11.45 -11.87
CA ILE A 403 15.77 12.59 -11.29
C ILE A 403 15.48 12.38 -9.80
N ALA A 404 14.99 11.19 -9.46
CA ALA A 404 14.61 10.76 -8.11
C ALA A 404 14.45 9.23 -8.11
N PRO A 405 14.46 8.55 -6.94
CA PRO A 405 14.20 7.12 -6.88
C PRO A 405 12.74 6.83 -7.24
N LEU A 406 12.51 5.68 -7.85
CA LEU A 406 11.18 5.10 -8.04
C LEU A 406 10.93 3.98 -7.04
N LEU A 407 9.68 3.87 -6.59
CA LEU A 407 9.12 2.70 -5.93
C LEU A 407 7.78 2.37 -6.62
N ILE A 408 7.61 1.18 -7.21
CA ILE A 408 6.29 0.80 -7.74
C ILE A 408 5.40 0.42 -6.55
N GLY A 409 4.53 1.35 -6.14
CA GLY A 409 3.78 1.29 -4.87
C GLY A 409 2.80 0.12 -4.81
N GLU A 410 2.20 -0.19 -5.96
CA GLU A 410 1.42 -1.39 -6.19
C GLU A 410 1.67 -1.93 -7.59
N TRP A 411 1.93 -3.24 -7.65
CA TRP A 411 1.90 -4.06 -8.85
C TRP A 411 1.47 -5.49 -8.46
N GLY A 412 0.66 -6.15 -9.28
CA GLY A 412 0.21 -7.50 -8.99
C GLY A 412 -0.97 -7.95 -9.85
N GLY A 413 -1.46 -9.16 -9.60
CA GLY A 413 -2.56 -9.72 -10.38
C GLY A 413 -2.80 -11.21 -10.16
N HIS A 414 -3.82 -11.71 -10.85
CA HIS A 414 -4.07 -13.16 -10.97
C HIS A 414 -3.07 -13.79 -11.96
N MET A 415 -2.62 -15.01 -11.65
CA MET A 415 -1.85 -15.85 -12.57
C MET A 415 -2.81 -16.42 -13.62
N ASP A 416 -2.61 -16.09 -14.90
CA ASP A 416 -3.54 -16.42 -15.99
C ASP A 416 -2.93 -17.27 -17.13
N GLU A 417 -1.65 -17.68 -17.02
CA GLU A 417 -0.84 -18.26 -18.12
C GLU A 417 -0.89 -17.43 -19.43
N GLY A 418 -1.21 -16.13 -19.32
CA GLY A 418 -1.76 -15.34 -20.41
C GLY A 418 -1.20 -13.93 -20.48
N LYS A 419 -2.09 -12.94 -20.67
CA LYS A 419 -1.67 -11.54 -20.81
C LYS A 419 -1.35 -10.91 -19.46
N ASN A 420 -1.99 -11.34 -18.37
CA ASN A 420 -1.76 -10.73 -17.07
C ASN A 420 -0.42 -11.15 -16.47
N GLN A 421 -0.15 -12.45 -16.45
CA GLN A 421 1.12 -13.00 -16.02
C GLN A 421 2.29 -12.47 -16.87
N LYS A 422 2.13 -12.43 -18.21
CA LYS A 422 3.14 -11.84 -19.10
C LYS A 422 3.40 -10.36 -18.78
N TRP A 423 2.40 -9.58 -18.38
CA TRP A 423 2.64 -8.19 -17.94
C TRP A 423 3.39 -8.14 -16.59
N MET A 424 3.03 -9.00 -15.63
CA MET A 424 3.74 -9.11 -14.35
C MET A 424 5.22 -9.45 -14.56
N GLU A 425 5.52 -10.46 -15.37
CA GLU A 425 6.89 -10.86 -15.77
C GLU A 425 7.66 -9.69 -16.40
N LEU A 426 7.06 -8.98 -17.36
CA LEU A 426 7.72 -7.86 -18.05
C LEU A 426 7.97 -6.64 -17.16
N LEU A 427 7.10 -6.34 -16.19
CA LEU A 427 7.30 -5.25 -15.23
C LEU A 427 8.35 -5.63 -14.17
N ARG A 428 8.23 -6.84 -13.63
CA ARG A 428 9.18 -7.44 -12.70
C ARG A 428 10.62 -7.39 -13.22
N ASP A 429 10.83 -7.93 -14.41
CA ASP A 429 12.15 -7.97 -15.04
C ASP A 429 12.68 -6.55 -15.30
N TYR A 430 11.81 -5.62 -15.72
CA TYR A 430 12.17 -4.21 -15.90
C TYR A 430 12.60 -3.53 -14.58
N MET A 431 11.94 -3.83 -13.45
CA MET A 431 12.33 -3.28 -12.15
C MET A 431 13.68 -3.81 -11.67
N ILE A 432 13.97 -5.10 -11.90
CA ILE A 432 15.27 -5.72 -11.59
C ILE A 432 16.38 -5.06 -12.43
N ASP A 433 16.20 -5.01 -13.76
CA ASP A 433 17.17 -4.43 -14.72
C ASP A 433 17.51 -2.96 -14.42
N ASN A 434 16.59 -2.22 -13.80
CA ASN A 434 16.72 -0.77 -13.56
C ASN A 434 16.98 -0.40 -12.08
N HIS A 435 17.04 -1.40 -11.18
CA HIS A 435 17.11 -1.24 -9.72
C HIS A 435 16.02 -0.27 -9.21
N ILE A 436 14.76 -0.57 -9.54
CA ILE A 436 13.56 0.16 -9.11
C ILE A 436 12.97 -0.56 -7.90
N ASN A 437 12.67 0.18 -6.82
CA ASN A 437 12.06 -0.38 -5.61
C ASN A 437 10.60 -0.78 -5.89
N HIS A 438 9.99 -1.63 -5.06
CA HIS A 438 8.58 -2.00 -5.24
C HIS A 438 7.92 -2.57 -3.99
N THR A 439 6.59 -2.50 -3.98
CA THR A 439 5.74 -3.30 -3.09
C THR A 439 4.64 -4.00 -3.90
N PHE A 440 4.59 -5.34 -3.80
CA PHE A 440 3.62 -6.16 -4.53
C PHE A 440 2.23 -6.14 -3.87
N TRP A 441 1.18 -5.98 -4.68
CA TRP A 441 -0.22 -6.02 -4.26
C TRP A 441 -0.84 -7.42 -4.46
N CYS A 442 -1.05 -8.20 -3.41
CA CYS A 442 -0.77 -7.94 -1.99
C CYS A 442 -0.44 -9.23 -1.23
N ILE A 443 -0.07 -9.13 0.05
CA ILE A 443 0.05 -10.31 0.94
C ILE A 443 -1.33 -10.97 1.10
N ASN A 444 -2.38 -10.16 1.24
CA ASN A 444 -3.74 -10.58 1.52
C ASN A 444 -4.37 -11.40 0.37
N PRO A 445 -4.96 -12.59 0.62
CA PRO A 445 -5.68 -13.36 -0.41
C PRO A 445 -6.98 -12.69 -0.89
N ASN A 446 -7.47 -11.65 -0.20
CA ASN A 446 -8.83 -11.14 -0.35
C ASN A 446 -8.96 -9.79 -1.08
N SER A 447 -7.97 -9.39 -1.91
CA SER A 447 -8.28 -8.57 -3.09
C SER A 447 -9.08 -9.42 -4.09
N GLY A 448 -10.13 -8.87 -4.70
CA GLY A 448 -10.94 -9.59 -5.68
C GLY A 448 -10.31 -9.67 -7.09
N ASP A 449 -9.53 -8.65 -7.44
CA ASP A 449 -8.99 -8.36 -8.76
C ASP A 449 -7.53 -8.79 -8.96
N THR A 450 -6.78 -9.03 -7.88
CA THR A 450 -5.43 -9.62 -7.91
C THR A 450 -5.26 -10.85 -7.01
N GLY A 451 -6.13 -11.05 -6.00
CA GLY A 451 -5.90 -12.02 -4.93
C GLY A 451 -4.68 -11.61 -4.09
N GLY A 452 -3.87 -12.57 -3.63
CA GLY A 452 -2.62 -12.25 -2.94
C GLY A 452 -1.55 -13.32 -3.04
N LEU A 453 -0.48 -13.14 -2.26
CA LEU A 453 0.63 -14.07 -2.07
C LEU A 453 0.31 -15.20 -1.06
N LEU A 454 -0.73 -15.03 -0.24
CA LEU A 454 -1.28 -16.08 0.62
C LEU A 454 -2.52 -16.75 -0.01
N ASP A 455 -2.87 -17.94 0.49
CA ASP A 455 -4.14 -18.61 0.19
C ASP A 455 -5.31 -18.04 1.02
N SER A 456 -6.55 -18.42 0.68
CA SER A 456 -7.76 -17.94 1.34
C SER A 456 -7.91 -18.32 2.82
N THR A 457 -6.99 -19.13 3.37
CA THR A 457 -6.93 -19.44 4.81
C THR A 457 -6.02 -18.46 5.58
N PHE A 458 -5.26 -17.61 4.87
CA PHE A 458 -4.17 -16.77 5.38
C PHE A 458 -2.98 -17.55 5.99
N MET A 459 -2.94 -18.88 5.89
CA MET A 459 -1.90 -19.73 6.51
C MET A 459 -0.80 -20.16 5.55
N ASN A 460 -1.12 -20.40 4.27
CA ASN A 460 -0.15 -20.92 3.30
C ASN A 460 0.15 -19.87 2.23
N TRP A 461 1.37 -19.89 1.70
CA TRP A 461 1.77 -19.08 0.55
C TRP A 461 1.34 -19.75 -0.76
N ASP A 462 0.81 -18.95 -1.70
CA ASP A 462 0.61 -19.36 -3.10
C ASP A 462 1.99 -19.51 -3.75
N LYS A 463 2.37 -20.74 -4.04
CA LYS A 463 3.73 -21.06 -4.50
C LYS A 463 4.03 -20.55 -5.89
N ASP A 464 3.03 -20.52 -6.76
CA ASP A 464 3.25 -20.20 -8.17
C ASP A 464 3.28 -18.68 -8.36
N LYS A 465 2.44 -17.94 -7.61
CA LYS A 465 2.54 -16.47 -7.54
C LYS A 465 3.75 -16.00 -6.73
N TYR A 466 4.07 -16.67 -5.61
CA TYR A 466 5.26 -16.33 -4.84
C TYR A 466 6.54 -16.56 -5.66
N ALA A 467 6.68 -17.65 -6.41
CA ALA A 467 7.85 -17.89 -7.25
C ALA A 467 8.07 -16.79 -8.31
N LEU A 468 6.98 -16.24 -8.90
CA LEU A 468 7.09 -15.09 -9.80
C LEU A 468 7.62 -13.85 -9.06
N PHE A 469 7.16 -13.60 -7.83
CA PHE A 469 7.54 -12.47 -6.99
C PHE A 469 8.96 -12.61 -6.40
N GLU A 470 9.38 -13.81 -6.01
CA GLU A 470 10.66 -14.13 -5.35
C GLU A 470 11.88 -13.66 -6.18
N GLU A 471 11.80 -13.77 -7.51
CA GLU A 471 12.83 -13.27 -8.44
C GLU A 471 13.10 -11.75 -8.30
N SER A 472 12.13 -10.98 -7.78
CA SER A 472 12.22 -9.52 -7.56
C SER A 472 12.57 -9.09 -6.14
N LEU A 473 12.81 -10.03 -5.22
CA LEU A 473 13.26 -9.74 -3.87
C LEU A 473 14.77 -9.45 -3.84
N TRP A 474 15.23 -8.63 -2.90
CA TRP A 474 16.67 -8.36 -2.77
C TRP A 474 17.41 -9.59 -2.22
N GLN A 475 18.21 -10.22 -3.07
CA GLN A 475 18.93 -11.46 -2.77
C GLN A 475 20.42 -11.32 -3.04
N THR A 476 21.23 -11.98 -2.22
CA THR A 476 22.65 -12.26 -2.51
C THR A 476 22.81 -13.19 -3.71
N THR A 477 23.99 -13.22 -4.34
CA THR A 477 24.31 -14.15 -5.44
C THR A 477 24.19 -15.65 -5.10
N SER A 478 24.13 -15.99 -3.80
CA SER A 478 23.94 -17.34 -3.27
C SER A 478 22.49 -17.65 -2.82
N GLY A 479 21.55 -16.71 -2.97
CA GLY A 479 20.12 -16.92 -2.70
C GLY A 479 19.69 -16.68 -1.25
N LYS A 480 20.47 -15.95 -0.43
CA LYS A 480 20.00 -15.39 0.85
C LYS A 480 19.36 -14.02 0.63
N TYR A 481 18.20 -13.78 1.23
CA TYR A 481 17.55 -12.47 1.27
C TYR A 481 18.36 -11.42 2.05
N ILE A 482 18.19 -10.14 1.68
CA ILE A 482 18.90 -9.00 2.27
C ILE A 482 17.90 -8.05 2.93
N GLY A 483 18.01 -7.92 4.26
CA GLY A 483 17.25 -6.96 5.06
C GLY A 483 17.76 -5.52 4.93
N LEU A 484 16.93 -4.58 5.37
CA LEU A 484 17.27 -3.15 5.44
C LEU A 484 17.85 -2.75 6.80
N ASP A 485 17.59 -3.53 7.84
CA ASP A 485 18.11 -3.33 9.20
C ASP A 485 19.60 -3.68 9.29
N HIS A 486 20.43 -2.82 9.88
CA HIS A 486 21.87 -3.02 10.00
C HIS A 486 22.24 -4.15 10.97
N GLN A 487 21.45 -4.42 12.00
CA GLN A 487 21.79 -5.30 13.11
C GLN A 487 20.99 -6.61 13.07
N THR A 488 19.69 -6.51 12.84
CA THR A 488 18.72 -7.62 12.79
C THR A 488 18.75 -8.25 11.40
N ALA A 489 18.84 -9.59 11.34
CA ALA A 489 18.69 -10.30 10.07
C ALA A 489 17.22 -10.38 9.65
N LEU A 490 16.97 -10.38 8.33
CA LEU A 490 15.64 -10.56 7.79
C LEU A 490 15.18 -12.02 7.98
N GLY A 491 14.35 -12.25 9.00
CA GLY A 491 13.89 -13.59 9.40
C GLY A 491 15.03 -14.51 9.85
N GLU A 492 14.80 -15.82 9.79
CA GLU A 492 15.84 -16.84 10.01
C GLU A 492 16.65 -17.14 8.73
N ASN A 493 16.09 -16.84 7.54
CA ASN A 493 16.69 -17.17 6.24
C ASN A 493 17.66 -16.11 5.68
N GLY A 494 17.43 -14.83 5.98
CA GLY A 494 18.13 -13.71 5.36
C GLY A 494 19.48 -13.32 5.99
N LEU A 495 19.82 -12.04 5.82
CA LEU A 495 20.96 -11.33 6.38
C LEU A 495 20.52 -9.94 6.86
N SER A 496 21.27 -9.35 7.80
CA SER A 496 21.18 -7.89 8.06
C SER A 496 21.97 -7.11 6.99
N LEU A 497 21.69 -5.83 6.83
CA LEU A 497 22.37 -4.97 5.85
C LEU A 497 23.89 -4.92 6.10
N SER A 498 24.31 -4.81 7.37
CA SER A 498 25.73 -4.88 7.74
C SER A 498 26.35 -6.24 7.47
N GLN A 499 25.61 -7.34 7.63
CA GLN A 499 26.10 -8.69 7.33
C GLN A 499 26.31 -8.86 5.82
N PHE A 500 25.38 -8.38 5.00
CA PHE A 500 25.54 -8.37 3.54
C PHE A 500 26.77 -7.57 3.12
N TYR A 501 26.88 -6.30 3.49
CA TYR A 501 28.02 -5.47 3.08
C TYR A 501 29.36 -5.91 3.69
N SER A 502 29.37 -6.56 4.86
CA SER A 502 30.59 -7.16 5.43
C SER A 502 31.00 -8.48 4.78
N SER A 503 30.10 -9.17 4.08
CA SER A 503 30.40 -10.44 3.40
C SER A 503 31.28 -10.26 2.15
N GLY A 504 31.18 -9.12 1.49
CA GLY A 504 31.77 -8.87 0.17
C GLY A 504 31.09 -9.63 -0.98
N GLU A 505 29.90 -10.20 -0.75
CA GLU A 505 29.10 -10.88 -1.78
C GLU A 505 28.37 -9.88 -2.69
N GLY A 506 28.02 -10.31 -3.91
CA GLY A 506 27.12 -9.58 -4.80
C GLY A 506 25.65 -9.79 -4.44
N SER A 507 24.77 -9.02 -5.10
CA SER A 507 23.32 -9.24 -5.08
C SER A 507 22.76 -9.46 -6.49
N ASN A 508 21.47 -9.79 -6.61
CA ASN A 508 20.78 -9.99 -7.89
C ASN A 508 20.61 -8.70 -8.73
N ILE A 509 20.91 -7.53 -8.17
CA ILE A 509 20.97 -6.23 -8.87
C ILE A 509 22.42 -5.80 -9.18
N ASN A 510 22.59 -4.67 -9.87
CA ASN A 510 23.89 -4.05 -10.17
C ASN A 510 24.91 -5.01 -10.82
N GLY A 511 24.44 -5.96 -11.63
CA GLY A 511 25.26 -6.95 -12.32
C GLY A 511 26.07 -7.87 -11.40
N GLY A 512 25.61 -8.11 -10.15
CA GLY A 512 26.33 -8.91 -9.17
C GLY A 512 27.36 -8.15 -8.34
N SER A 513 27.27 -6.82 -8.25
CA SER A 513 28.20 -6.00 -7.45
C SER A 513 27.57 -5.46 -6.16
N GLY A 514 28.27 -5.65 -5.03
CA GLY A 514 27.95 -5.00 -3.75
C GLY A 514 28.49 -3.57 -3.75
N THR A 515 27.71 -2.63 -4.27
CA THR A 515 28.13 -1.24 -4.47
C THR A 515 27.92 -0.36 -3.24
N SER A 516 29.01 0.26 -2.78
CA SER A 516 29.03 1.38 -1.83
C SER A 516 29.63 2.63 -2.47
N LYS A 517 29.16 3.82 -2.06
CA LYS A 517 29.62 5.10 -2.61
C LYS A 517 31.05 5.39 -2.18
N GLY A 518 31.95 5.47 -3.16
CA GLY A 518 33.27 6.06 -2.98
C GLY A 518 33.19 7.57 -2.72
N ASN A 519 33.13 7.97 -1.45
CA ASN A 519 33.23 9.32 -0.89
C ASN A 519 33.26 10.48 -1.92
N SER A 520 32.09 10.85 -2.43
CA SER A 520 31.90 11.93 -3.39
C SER A 520 30.63 12.70 -3.03
N GLN A 521 30.78 13.94 -2.55
CA GLN A 521 29.66 14.74 -2.02
C GLN A 521 28.77 15.26 -3.18
N PRO A 522 27.42 15.17 -3.09
CA PRO A 522 26.53 15.59 -4.17
C PRO A 522 26.39 17.11 -4.28
N SER A 523 25.94 17.59 -5.44
CA SER A 523 25.64 19.00 -5.72
C SER A 523 24.26 19.12 -6.36
N VAL A 524 23.31 19.76 -5.67
CA VAL A 524 21.98 20.05 -6.20
C VAL A 524 22.08 21.11 -7.31
N THR A 525 21.41 20.89 -8.45
CA THR A 525 21.34 21.86 -9.56
C THR A 525 19.92 22.00 -10.13
N ASN A 526 19.30 23.16 -9.95
CA ASN A 526 17.92 23.42 -10.40
C ASN A 526 17.81 23.58 -11.93
N PRO A 527 16.77 23.02 -12.59
CA PRO A 527 16.44 23.32 -13.98
C PRO A 527 15.94 24.77 -14.19
N PRO A 528 16.19 25.40 -15.35
CA PRO A 528 15.69 26.74 -15.67
C PRO A 528 14.30 26.72 -16.36
N ALA A 529 13.44 27.68 -15.99
CA ALA A 529 12.10 27.82 -16.56
C ALA A 529 12.07 28.36 -18.01
N SER A 530 10.97 28.08 -18.73
CA SER A 530 10.72 28.57 -20.10
C SER A 530 9.31 29.17 -20.24
N SER A 531 9.12 30.03 -21.24
CA SER A 531 8.00 30.98 -21.34
C SER A 531 6.88 30.59 -22.30
N THR A 532 5.63 30.77 -21.89
CA THR A 532 4.41 30.60 -22.71
C THR A 532 4.30 31.62 -23.86
N THR A 533 3.55 31.31 -24.91
CA THR A 533 3.07 32.30 -25.91
C THR A 533 1.69 31.90 -26.42
N THR A 534 0.71 32.80 -26.26
CA THR A 534 -0.72 32.56 -26.57
C THR A 534 -1.09 32.97 -28.00
N THR A 535 -2.05 32.30 -28.64
CA THR A 535 -2.72 32.81 -29.86
C THR A 535 -4.19 32.35 -29.91
N THR A 536 -5.08 33.24 -30.35
CA THR A 536 -6.55 33.11 -30.25
C THR A 536 -7.21 33.05 -31.62
N VAL A 537 -8.12 32.10 -31.88
CA VAL A 537 -9.11 32.18 -32.99
C VAL A 537 -10.48 31.56 -32.63
N THR A 538 -11.48 32.44 -32.59
CA THR A 538 -12.88 32.33 -33.09
C THR A 538 -13.65 30.99 -33.13
N THR A 539 -14.79 30.97 -32.43
CA THR A 539 -15.86 29.95 -32.44
C THR A 539 -16.65 29.87 -33.77
N THR A 540 -17.29 28.73 -34.06
CA THR A 540 -18.44 28.65 -34.99
C THR A 540 -19.46 27.61 -34.49
N THR A 541 -20.75 27.93 -34.54
CA THR A 541 -21.84 27.17 -33.89
C THR A 541 -22.71 26.42 -34.91
N THR A 542 -23.06 25.16 -34.65
CA THR A 542 -24.07 24.40 -35.44
C THR A 542 -24.88 23.46 -34.55
N THR A 543 -26.07 23.03 -34.98
CA THR A 543 -27.17 22.59 -34.09
C THR A 543 -27.51 21.08 -34.08
N LYS A 544 -28.03 20.62 -32.93
CA LYS A 544 -28.50 19.25 -32.60
C LYS A 544 -29.66 18.74 -33.49
N PRO A 545 -29.62 17.47 -33.95
CA PRO A 545 -30.80 16.62 -34.21
C PRO A 545 -31.16 15.73 -32.99
N ALA A 546 -32.40 15.22 -32.94
CA ALA A 546 -32.99 14.62 -31.73
C ALA A 546 -32.79 13.10 -31.54
N GLU A 547 -33.03 12.61 -30.32
CA GLU A 547 -33.10 11.19 -29.98
C GLU A 547 -34.25 10.44 -30.70
N THR A 548 -34.15 9.10 -30.78
CA THR A 548 -35.29 8.23 -31.13
C THR A 548 -35.27 6.96 -30.27
N THR A 549 -36.13 6.92 -29.25
CA THR A 549 -36.38 5.72 -28.44
C THR A 549 -37.03 4.63 -29.30
N THR A 550 -36.62 3.37 -29.13
CA THR A 550 -37.30 2.22 -29.76
C THR A 550 -37.59 1.12 -28.72
N THR A 551 -38.85 1.04 -28.30
CA THR A 551 -39.37 -0.09 -27.50
C THR A 551 -39.69 -1.27 -28.44
N ILE A 552 -39.40 -2.50 -28.03
CA ILE A 552 -39.86 -3.71 -28.71
C ILE A 552 -40.63 -4.58 -27.72
N THR A 553 -41.83 -5.02 -28.11
CA THR A 553 -42.76 -5.79 -27.27
C THR A 553 -42.82 -7.24 -27.73
N SER A 554 -43.05 -8.16 -26.79
CA SER A 554 -42.94 -9.61 -26.94
C SER A 554 -43.91 -10.25 -27.95
N GLN A 555 -43.55 -11.42 -28.45
CA GLN A 555 -44.50 -12.49 -28.78
C GLN A 555 -44.20 -13.73 -27.93
N VAL A 556 -45.25 -14.49 -27.60
CA VAL A 556 -45.22 -15.59 -26.63
C VAL A 556 -45.22 -16.94 -27.34
N VAL A 557 -44.55 -17.93 -26.76
CA VAL A 557 -44.78 -19.36 -26.98
C VAL A 557 -44.95 -19.99 -25.59
N ASP A 558 -45.99 -20.81 -25.40
CA ASP A 558 -46.40 -21.30 -24.08
C ASP A 558 -45.44 -22.33 -23.45
N GLY A 559 -45.43 -22.37 -22.11
CA GLY A 559 -44.63 -23.31 -21.30
C GLY A 559 -45.20 -24.74 -21.22
N PRO A 560 -44.65 -25.56 -20.30
CA PRO A 560 -45.18 -25.49 -18.93
C PRO A 560 -44.14 -25.72 -17.81
N GLY A 561 -44.46 -25.23 -16.60
CA GLY A 561 -43.74 -25.55 -15.37
C GLY A 561 -43.66 -24.38 -14.40
N THR A 562 -44.39 -24.46 -13.29
CA THR A 562 -44.10 -23.67 -12.08
C THR A 562 -43.50 -24.62 -11.07
N GLU A 563 -42.19 -24.52 -10.85
CA GLU A 563 -41.51 -25.17 -9.72
C GLU A 563 -41.53 -24.22 -8.52
N ASP A 564 -41.73 -24.74 -7.31
CA ASP A 564 -41.82 -23.92 -6.10
C ASP A 564 -40.45 -23.29 -5.79
N ILE A 565 -40.41 -21.97 -5.62
CA ILE A 565 -39.16 -21.25 -5.34
C ILE A 565 -38.65 -21.61 -3.94
N LEU A 566 -37.46 -22.21 -3.87
CA LEU A 566 -36.76 -22.52 -2.63
C LEU A 566 -35.74 -21.41 -2.36
N TYR A 567 -36.20 -20.32 -1.73
CA TYR A 567 -35.35 -19.16 -1.45
C TYR A 567 -34.09 -19.56 -0.66
N GLY A 568 -32.94 -19.31 -1.26
CA GLY A 568 -31.60 -19.67 -0.80
C GLY A 568 -30.92 -20.84 -1.52
N ASP A 569 -31.64 -21.67 -2.29
CA ASP A 569 -31.08 -22.81 -3.05
C ASP A 569 -30.64 -22.36 -4.46
N ALA A 570 -29.65 -21.47 -4.51
CA ALA A 570 -29.15 -20.88 -5.75
C ALA A 570 -28.44 -21.90 -6.65
N ASN A 571 -27.88 -22.97 -6.07
CA ASN A 571 -27.19 -24.01 -6.82
C ASN A 571 -28.16 -25.08 -7.39
N CYS A 572 -29.38 -25.17 -6.85
CA CYS A 572 -30.44 -26.10 -7.22
C CYS A 572 -30.16 -27.58 -6.88
N ASP A 573 -29.50 -27.86 -5.75
CA ASP A 573 -29.39 -29.22 -5.20
C ASP A 573 -30.54 -29.60 -4.25
N GLY A 574 -31.38 -28.63 -3.86
CA GLY A 574 -32.48 -28.80 -2.91
C GLY A 574 -32.13 -28.50 -1.46
N THR A 575 -30.91 -28.01 -1.18
CA THR A 575 -30.40 -27.74 0.17
C THR A 575 -29.79 -26.35 0.26
N VAL A 576 -30.44 -25.44 0.98
CA VAL A 576 -29.86 -24.10 1.26
C VAL A 576 -28.64 -24.25 2.16
N ASP A 577 -27.42 -24.03 1.68
CA ASP A 577 -26.20 -23.90 2.49
C ASP A 577 -25.19 -22.83 2.02
N VAL A 578 -23.92 -22.93 2.43
CA VAL A 578 -22.87 -21.95 2.08
C VAL A 578 -22.48 -22.06 0.60
N SER A 579 -22.69 -23.23 0.00
CA SER A 579 -22.48 -23.51 -1.43
C SER A 579 -23.30 -22.57 -2.32
N ASP A 580 -24.51 -22.22 -1.90
CA ASP A 580 -25.39 -21.29 -2.61
C ASP A 580 -24.87 -19.85 -2.57
N ALA A 581 -24.46 -19.38 -1.39
CA ALA A 581 -23.80 -18.09 -1.25
C ALA A 581 -22.52 -18.02 -2.08
N VAL A 582 -21.74 -19.11 -2.12
CA VAL A 582 -20.53 -19.24 -2.92
C VAL A 582 -20.84 -19.20 -4.42
N ILE A 583 -21.85 -19.93 -4.93
CA ILE A 583 -22.17 -19.90 -6.36
C ILE A 583 -22.82 -18.58 -6.80
N ILE A 584 -23.58 -17.89 -5.93
CA ILE A 584 -24.02 -16.51 -6.16
C ILE A 584 -22.80 -15.61 -6.37
N MET A 585 -21.89 -15.52 -5.38
CA MET A 585 -20.69 -14.68 -5.47
C MET A 585 -19.84 -15.04 -6.69
N GLN A 586 -19.64 -16.33 -6.97
CA GLN A 586 -18.92 -16.80 -8.16
C GLN A 586 -19.61 -16.40 -9.48
N SER A 587 -20.95 -16.42 -9.55
CA SER A 587 -21.69 -16.02 -10.74
C SER A 587 -21.71 -14.51 -10.97
N ILE A 588 -21.62 -13.71 -9.90
CA ILE A 588 -21.48 -12.25 -9.96
C ILE A 588 -20.04 -11.87 -10.36
N SER A 589 -19.04 -12.47 -9.72
CA SER A 589 -17.62 -12.18 -9.98
C SER A 589 -17.08 -12.78 -11.27
N ASN A 590 -17.67 -13.87 -11.79
CA ASN A 590 -17.31 -14.44 -13.08
C ASN A 590 -18.50 -15.10 -13.81
N PRO A 591 -19.44 -14.29 -14.35
CA PRO A 591 -20.62 -14.76 -15.10
C PRO A 591 -20.26 -15.46 -16.42
N SER A 592 -18.99 -15.42 -16.86
CA SER A 592 -18.54 -16.18 -18.03
C SER A 592 -18.36 -17.67 -17.71
N LYS A 593 -17.85 -17.98 -16.51
CA LYS A 593 -17.47 -19.32 -16.05
C LYS A 593 -18.56 -19.97 -15.19
N TYR A 594 -19.16 -19.22 -14.27
CA TYR A 594 -20.17 -19.72 -13.34
C TYR A 594 -21.52 -19.07 -13.67
N LYS A 595 -22.55 -19.89 -13.88
CA LYS A 595 -23.86 -19.43 -14.36
C LYS A 595 -24.97 -20.12 -13.58
N LEU A 596 -25.75 -19.33 -12.86
CA LEU A 596 -27.01 -19.77 -12.29
C LEU A 596 -28.00 -20.12 -13.42
N THR A 597 -28.77 -21.17 -13.23
CA THR A 597 -29.96 -21.45 -14.07
C THR A 597 -31.03 -20.38 -13.80
N GLU A 598 -32.06 -20.27 -14.64
CA GLU A 598 -33.15 -19.32 -14.34
C GLU A 598 -33.87 -19.67 -13.02
N GLN A 599 -33.93 -20.96 -12.64
CA GLN A 599 -34.42 -21.39 -11.33
C GLN A 599 -33.44 -21.02 -10.20
N GLY A 600 -32.13 -21.17 -10.42
CA GLY A 600 -31.09 -20.79 -9.45
C GLY A 600 -31.03 -19.27 -9.21
N LYS A 601 -31.41 -18.47 -10.22
CA LYS A 601 -31.67 -17.03 -10.03
C LYS A 601 -32.93 -16.79 -9.20
N ALA A 602 -34.05 -17.44 -9.52
CA ALA A 602 -35.29 -17.28 -8.78
C ALA A 602 -35.21 -17.75 -7.31
N ASN A 603 -34.44 -18.82 -7.04
CA ASN A 603 -34.13 -19.29 -5.70
C ASN A 603 -33.10 -18.38 -5.00
N GLY A 604 -32.09 -17.89 -5.73
CA GLY A 604 -31.02 -17.07 -5.17
C GLY A 604 -31.44 -15.64 -4.84
N ASP A 605 -32.37 -15.05 -5.60
CA ASP A 605 -32.98 -13.72 -5.39
C ASP A 605 -33.83 -13.75 -4.11
N CYS A 606 -33.19 -13.50 -2.96
CA CYS A 606 -33.72 -13.76 -1.63
C CYS A 606 -33.52 -12.61 -0.62
N SER A 607 -32.96 -11.48 -1.07
CA SER A 607 -32.78 -10.24 -0.31
C SER A 607 -33.32 -9.05 -1.13
N ASN A 608 -34.48 -8.50 -0.76
CA ASN A 608 -35.27 -7.53 -1.56
C ASN A 608 -35.99 -8.09 -2.80
N THR A 609 -36.15 -9.42 -2.92
CA THR A 609 -36.86 -10.20 -3.95
C THR A 609 -37.34 -9.44 -5.21
N GLY A 610 -36.62 -9.59 -6.31
CA GLY A 610 -36.99 -9.09 -7.64
C GLY A 610 -36.14 -7.93 -8.16
N ASP A 611 -35.04 -7.58 -7.49
CA ASP A 611 -33.99 -6.73 -8.08
C ASP A 611 -32.90 -7.55 -8.83
N GLY A 612 -32.81 -8.85 -8.56
CA GLY A 612 -32.05 -9.82 -9.34
C GLY A 612 -31.16 -10.71 -8.47
N ILE A 613 -29.92 -10.92 -8.90
CA ILE A 613 -28.92 -11.65 -8.11
C ILE A 613 -27.82 -10.66 -7.72
N THR A 614 -27.63 -10.50 -6.41
CA THR A 614 -26.75 -9.51 -5.79
C THR A 614 -25.85 -10.15 -4.73
N ASN A 615 -24.86 -9.41 -4.26
CA ASN A 615 -24.06 -9.85 -3.10
C ASN A 615 -24.85 -9.79 -1.77
N ALA A 616 -26.00 -9.09 -1.73
CA ALA A 616 -26.86 -9.07 -0.55
C ALA A 616 -27.56 -10.43 -0.34
N ASP A 617 -27.85 -11.16 -1.42
CA ASP A 617 -28.43 -12.50 -1.39
C ASP A 617 -27.48 -13.54 -0.79
N ALA A 618 -26.21 -13.55 -1.24
CA ALA A 618 -25.18 -14.40 -0.66
C ALA A 618 -25.01 -14.12 0.85
N LEU A 619 -25.07 -12.85 1.25
CA LEU A 619 -25.02 -12.42 2.64
C LEU A 619 -26.29 -12.80 3.42
N ALA A 620 -27.48 -12.80 2.80
CA ALA A 620 -28.72 -13.27 3.42
C ALA A 620 -28.67 -14.78 3.67
N ILE A 621 -28.23 -15.57 2.70
CA ILE A 621 -27.99 -17.02 2.86
C ILE A 621 -27.00 -17.28 3.99
N GLN A 622 -25.85 -16.58 4.02
CA GLN A 622 -24.88 -16.71 5.12
C GLN A 622 -25.50 -16.39 6.49
N LYS A 623 -26.26 -15.29 6.62
CA LYS A 623 -26.97 -14.93 7.86
C LYS A 623 -28.00 -15.99 8.27
N TYR A 624 -28.73 -16.57 7.31
CA TYR A 624 -29.70 -17.65 7.56
C TYR A 624 -29.01 -18.92 8.07
N LYS A 625 -27.89 -19.32 7.45
CA LYS A 625 -27.09 -20.47 7.91
C LYS A 625 -26.45 -20.26 9.29
N LEU A 626 -26.12 -19.02 9.64
CA LEU A 626 -25.63 -18.62 10.97
C LEU A 626 -26.77 -18.39 11.99
N GLN A 627 -28.03 -18.61 11.63
CA GLN A 627 -29.22 -18.36 12.48
C GLN A 627 -29.35 -16.91 12.98
N LEU A 628 -28.77 -15.96 12.22
CA LEU A 628 -28.88 -14.52 12.47
C LEU A 628 -30.17 -13.93 11.87
N ILE A 629 -30.85 -14.68 11.01
CA ILE A 629 -32.22 -14.42 10.52
C ILE A 629 -33.01 -15.74 10.47
N ASP A 630 -34.31 -15.67 10.77
CA ASP A 630 -35.19 -16.83 11.00
C ASP A 630 -35.58 -17.59 9.71
N LYS A 631 -35.49 -16.93 8.55
CA LYS A 631 -36.04 -17.37 7.27
C LYS A 631 -35.39 -16.67 6.08
N LEU A 632 -35.64 -17.19 4.88
CA LEU A 632 -35.55 -16.46 3.61
C LEU A 632 -36.95 -16.45 2.94
N PRO A 633 -37.25 -15.47 2.06
CA PRO A 633 -36.47 -14.28 1.79
C PRO A 633 -36.62 -13.20 2.88
N VAL A 634 -35.79 -12.16 2.79
CA VAL A 634 -35.74 -10.99 3.69
C VAL A 634 -35.99 -9.67 2.98
#